data_AF-A0A924QSN3-F1
#
_entry.id   AF-A0A924QSN3-F1
#
_cell.length_a   1.000
_cell.length_b   1.000
_cell.length_c   1.000
_cell.angle_alpha   90.00
_cell.angle_beta   90.00
_cell.angle_gamma   90.00
#
_symmetry.space_group_name_H-M   'P 1'
#
loop_
_entity.id
_entity.type
_entity.pdbx_description
1 polymer ?
#
loop_
_entity_poly.entity_id
_entity_poly.type
_entity_poly.pdbx_seq_one_letter_code
_entity_poly.pdbx_strand_id
1 'polypeptide(L)'
;MAARGGSLVAPADASATQGIAAQLPGGKVLKAFNTTFAATLFSGRVGSAPTTVLIAGDDAGALTRAGELEALGFLQLTLAVGEKIGWTGGFATITS
;
A
#
# COMPACT_ATOMS: atom_id res chain seq x y z
N MET A 1 19.14 -27.69 -0.37
CA MET A 1 18.35 -27.33 -1.56
C MET A 1 16.92 -27.81 -1.35
N ALA A 2 16.00 -26.90 -1.01
CA ALA A 2 14.55 -27.09 -1.05
C ALA A 2 13.90 -25.69 -1.12
N ALA A 3 12.99 -25.51 -2.08
CA ALA A 3 12.57 -24.21 -2.58
C ALA A 3 11.76 -23.37 -1.58
N ARG A 4 12.19 -22.12 -1.35
CA ARG A 4 11.38 -21.03 -0.80
C ARG A 4 10.36 -20.61 -1.87
N GLY A 5 9.23 -21.30 -1.92
CA GLY A 5 8.10 -20.96 -2.79
C GLY A 5 6.83 -20.82 -1.95
N GLY A 6 6.74 -19.75 -1.16
CA GLY A 6 5.49 -19.43 -0.46
C GLY A 6 4.48 -18.97 -1.48
N SER A 7 3.40 -19.73 -1.66
CA SER A 7 2.24 -19.29 -2.44
C SER A 7 1.81 -17.90 -1.97
N LEU A 8 1.72 -16.94 -2.89
CA LEU A 8 1.21 -15.59 -2.61
C LEU A 8 -0.31 -15.56 -2.42
N VAL A 9 -0.93 -16.74 -2.33
CA VAL A 9 -2.35 -16.92 -2.11
C VAL A 9 -2.58 -17.02 -0.60
N ALA A 10 -3.20 -16.00 -0.04
CA ALA A 10 -3.73 -16.09 1.31
C ALA A 10 -4.79 -17.20 1.38
N PRO A 11 -4.91 -17.91 2.52
CA PRO A 11 -6.05 -18.78 2.78
C PRO A 11 -7.38 -18.08 2.44
N ALA A 12 -8.41 -18.82 2.03
CA ALA A 12 -9.68 -18.21 1.60
C ALA A 12 -10.37 -17.39 2.71
N ASP A 13 -10.05 -17.67 3.97
CA ASP A 13 -10.51 -17.00 5.18
C ASP A 13 -9.54 -15.91 5.69
N ALA A 14 -8.46 -15.62 4.95
CA ALA A 14 -7.43 -14.67 5.33
C ALA A 14 -6.98 -13.78 4.16
N SER A 15 -6.28 -12.70 4.51
CA SER A 15 -5.68 -11.77 3.57
C SER A 15 -4.16 -11.81 3.64
N ALA A 16 -3.49 -11.43 2.56
CA ALA A 16 -2.03 -11.28 2.56
C ALA A 16 -1.55 -10.28 3.64
N THR A 17 -2.39 -9.29 3.96
CA THR A 17 -2.15 -8.30 5.02
C THR A 17 -2.05 -8.96 6.40
N GLN A 18 -2.90 -9.95 6.71
CA GLN A 18 -2.82 -10.72 7.96
C GLN A 18 -1.52 -11.55 8.02
N GLY A 19 -1.09 -12.13 6.90
CA GLY A 19 0.18 -12.83 6.82
C GLY A 19 1.39 -11.93 7.08
N ILE A 20 1.38 -10.70 6.55
CA ILE A 20 2.43 -9.69 6.81
C ILE A 20 2.39 -9.23 8.28
N ALA A 21 1.19 -8.99 8.83
CA ALA A 21 1.04 -8.59 10.23
C ALA A 21 1.61 -9.64 11.20
N ALA A 22 1.43 -10.93 10.92
CA ALA A 22 2.03 -12.00 11.71
C ALA A 22 3.58 -12.00 11.70
N GLN A 23 4.20 -11.45 10.66
CA GLN A 23 5.66 -11.33 10.53
C GLN A 23 6.24 -10.05 11.13
N LEU A 24 5.38 -9.09 11.47
CA LEU A 24 5.77 -7.78 12.01
C LEU A 24 5.12 -7.57 13.39
N PRO A 25 5.50 -8.36 14.42
CA PRO A 25 4.95 -8.18 15.77
C PRO A 25 5.32 -6.78 16.30
N GLY A 26 4.32 -5.91 16.40
CA GLY A 26 4.46 -4.48 16.77
C GLY A 26 4.35 -3.50 15.60
N GLY A 27 4.42 -3.97 14.35
CA GLY A 27 4.17 -3.18 13.16
C GLY A 27 2.67 -2.92 12.95
N LYS A 28 2.32 -1.73 12.48
CA LYS A 28 0.96 -1.42 12.01
C LYS A 28 0.89 -1.70 10.52
N VAL A 29 0.04 -2.65 10.13
CA VAL A 29 -0.09 -3.06 8.73
C VAL A 29 -1.44 -2.58 8.19
N LEU A 30 -1.38 -1.86 7.08
CA LEU A 30 -2.55 -1.38 6.34
C LEU A 30 -2.62 -2.04 4.97
N LYS A 31 -3.83 -2.36 4.52
CA LYS A 31 -4.12 -2.66 3.11
C LYS A 31 -4.66 -1.40 2.46
N ALA A 32 -4.00 -0.97 1.39
CA ALA A 32 -4.42 0.15 0.55
C ALA A 32 -4.10 -0.15 -0.93
N PHE A 33 -4.65 0.65 -1.85
CA PHE A 33 -4.37 0.68 -3.29
C PHE A 33 -4.67 -0.60 -4.11
N ASN A 34 -5.02 -1.72 -3.48
CA ASN A 34 -5.30 -2.98 -4.19
C ASN A 34 -6.50 -2.88 -5.15
N THR A 35 -7.44 -1.96 -4.91
CA THR A 35 -8.61 -1.71 -5.74
C THR A 35 -8.43 -0.55 -6.72
N THR A 36 -7.25 0.09 -6.76
CA THR A 36 -6.96 1.25 -7.61
C THR A 36 -6.00 0.88 -8.73
N PHE A 37 -6.41 1.04 -9.99
CA PHE A 37 -5.52 0.81 -11.14
C PHE A 37 -4.47 1.93 -11.27
N ALA A 38 -3.29 1.58 -11.78
CA ALA A 38 -2.20 2.53 -12.00
C ALA A 38 -2.64 3.77 -12.81
N ALA A 39 -3.43 3.57 -13.86
CA ALA A 39 -3.93 4.67 -14.68
C ALA A 39 -4.81 5.67 -13.90
N THR A 40 -5.60 5.20 -12.93
CA THR A 40 -6.50 6.05 -12.13
C THR A 40 -5.75 6.75 -11.01
N LEU A 41 -4.64 6.18 -10.53
CA LEU A 41 -3.70 6.85 -9.63
C LEU A 41 -2.96 7.98 -10.35
N PHE A 42 -2.55 7.75 -11.60
CA PHE A 42 -1.90 8.78 -12.41
C PHE A 42 -2.85 9.92 -12.79
N SER A 43 -4.06 9.60 -13.24
CA SER A 43 -5.04 10.62 -13.65
C SER A 43 -5.77 11.28 -12.47
N GLY A 44 -5.75 10.64 -11.30
CA GLY A 44 -6.56 11.03 -10.14
C GLY A 44 -8.08 10.82 -10.33
N ARG A 45 -8.52 10.13 -11.39
CA ARG A 45 -9.95 9.94 -11.69
C ARG A 45 -10.32 8.54 -12.16
N VAL A 46 -11.57 8.17 -11.90
CA VAL A 46 -12.31 7.07 -12.52
C VAL A 46 -13.47 7.68 -13.31
N GLY A 47 -13.31 7.83 -14.62
CA GLY A 47 -14.23 8.64 -15.42
C GLY A 47 -14.26 10.09 -14.91
N SER A 48 -15.44 10.58 -14.52
CA SER A 48 -15.59 11.92 -13.93
C SER A 48 -15.41 11.95 -12.42
N ALA A 49 -15.39 10.82 -11.72
CA ALA A 49 -15.24 10.76 -10.27
C ALA A 49 -13.76 10.83 -9.83
N PRO A 50 -13.44 11.42 -8.67
CA PRO A 50 -12.12 11.29 -8.07
C PRO A 50 -11.77 9.82 -7.77
N THR A 51 -10.51 9.44 -7.97
CA THR A 51 -10.02 8.13 -7.51
C THR A 51 -10.13 8.05 -6.00
N THR A 52 -10.67 6.94 -5.49
CA THR A 52 -10.81 6.68 -4.06
C THR A 52 -9.93 5.51 -3.66
N VAL A 53 -9.15 5.68 -2.60
CA VAL A 53 -8.35 4.62 -1.99
C VAL A 53 -9.10 4.06 -0.79
N LEU A 54 -9.30 2.74 -0.78
CA LEU A 54 -9.90 2.05 0.36
C LEU A 54 -8.79 1.56 1.29
N ILE A 55 -8.92 1.86 2.58
CA ILE A 55 -7.92 1.53 3.61
C ILE A 55 -8.56 0.60 4.64
N ALA A 56 -7.84 -0.46 5.00
CA ALA A 56 -8.24 -1.39 6.07
C ALA A 56 -7.03 -1.81 6.92
N GLY A 57 -7.22 -1.91 8.24
CA GLY A 57 -6.26 -2.41 9.21
C GLY A 57 -6.74 -2.20 10.66
N ASP A 58 -6.12 -2.89 11.61
CA ASP A 58 -6.64 -3.01 12.98
C ASP A 58 -6.43 -1.75 13.84
N ASP A 59 -5.30 -1.05 13.68
CA ASP A 59 -4.99 0.21 14.39
C ASP A 59 -3.78 0.89 13.72
N ALA A 60 -4.01 1.97 12.96
CA ALA A 60 -2.95 2.75 12.33
C ALA A 60 -2.51 3.98 13.14
N GLY A 61 -2.90 4.07 14.42
CA GLY A 61 -2.85 5.29 15.20
C GLY A 61 -3.99 6.24 14.84
N ALA A 62 -3.94 7.48 15.33
CA ALA A 62 -4.93 8.50 14.99
C ALA A 62 -5.08 8.60 13.47
N LEU A 63 -6.33 8.57 12.97
CA LEU A 63 -6.70 8.60 11.54
C LEU A 63 -5.89 9.61 10.70
N THR A 64 -5.42 10.70 11.31
CA THR A 64 -4.51 11.69 10.73
C THR A 64 -3.20 11.08 10.19
N ARG A 65 -2.52 10.23 10.95
CA ARG A 65 -1.24 9.61 10.53
C ARG A 65 -1.45 8.59 9.41
N ALA A 66 -2.58 7.88 9.43
CA ALA A 66 -2.95 6.96 8.36
C ALA A 66 -3.21 7.69 7.04
N GLY A 67 -3.88 8.85 7.09
CA GLY A 67 -4.09 9.72 5.92
C GLY A 67 -2.78 10.32 5.40
N GLU A 68 -1.85 10.74 6.26
CA GLU A 68 -0.53 11.21 5.84
C GLU A 68 0.29 10.11 5.14
N LEU A 69 0.31 8.90 5.72
CA LEU A 69 0.97 7.74 5.11
C LEU A 69 0.32 7.33 3.78
N GLU A 70 -1.00 7.47 3.67
CA GLU A 70 -1.72 7.25 2.41
C GLU A 70 -1.38 8.29 1.36
N ALA A 71 -1.36 9.59 1.71
CA ALA A 71 -0.96 10.65 0.80
C ALA A 71 0.48 10.43 0.28
N LEU A 72 1.39 9.97 1.15
CA LEU A 72 2.76 9.62 0.75
C LEU A 72 2.81 8.38 -0.16
N GLY A 73 2.04 7.34 0.15
CA GLY A 73 1.94 6.14 -0.68
C GLY A 73 1.32 6.42 -2.06
N PHE A 74 0.28 7.24 -2.10
CA PHE A 74 -0.35 7.72 -3.32
C PHE A 74 0.63 8.53 -4.17
N LEU A 75 1.32 9.51 -3.55
CA LEU A 75 2.32 10.31 -4.23
C LEU A 75 3.44 9.44 -4.83
N GLN A 76 3.95 8.47 -4.07
CA GLN A 76 4.99 7.56 -4.56
C GLN A 76 4.51 6.76 -5.78
N LEU A 77 3.31 6.16 -5.70
CA LEU A 77 2.75 5.39 -6.80
C LEU A 77 2.51 6.26 -8.04
N THR A 78 1.95 7.45 -7.88
CA THR A 78 1.73 8.39 -8.99
C THR A 78 3.05 8.80 -9.66
N LEU A 79 4.11 9.05 -8.88
CA LEU A 79 5.43 9.37 -9.42
C LEU A 79 6.09 8.18 -10.12
N ALA A 80 5.94 6.97 -9.59
CA ALA A 80 6.46 5.75 -10.22
C ALA A 80 5.73 5.44 -11.53
N VAL A 81 4.39 5.54 -11.56
CA VAL A 81 3.58 5.38 -12.77
C VAL A 81 3.90 6.44 -13.81
N GLY A 82 4.16 7.68 -13.38
CA GLY A 82 4.59 8.78 -14.24
C GLY A 82 6.07 8.75 -14.63
N GLU A 83 6.78 7.66 -14.31
CA GLU A 83 8.21 7.44 -14.58
C GLU A 83 9.14 8.55 -14.03
N LYS A 84 8.71 9.25 -12.98
CA LYS A 84 9.50 10.30 -12.32
C LYS A 84 10.46 9.73 -11.28
N ILE A 85 10.14 8.57 -10.74
CA ILE A 85 11.01 7.76 -9.87
C ILE A 85 10.98 6.30 -10.35
N GLY A 86 12.04 5.54 -10.05
CA GLY A 86 12.06 4.10 -10.34
C GLY A 86 11.10 3.32 -9.44
N TRP A 87 10.56 2.20 -9.94
CA TRP A 87 9.66 1.29 -9.21
C TRP A 87 10.25 0.66 -7.95
N THR A 88 11.59 0.62 -7.87
CA THR A 88 12.34 0.10 -6.71
C THR A 88 12.83 1.22 -5.79
N GLY A 89 12.55 2.48 -6.11
CA GLY A 89 12.82 3.64 -5.26
C GLY A 89 11.69 3.92 -4.27
N GLY A 90 11.74 5.08 -3.63
CA GLY A 90 10.68 5.54 -2.73
C GLY A 90 11.12 6.69 -1.82
N PHE A 91 10.24 7.08 -0.92
CA PHE A 91 10.55 8.07 0.11
C PHE A 91 11.18 7.39 1.33
N ALA A 92 12.39 7.82 1.70
CA ALA A 92 13.02 7.38 2.93
C ALA A 92 12.54 8.22 4.11
N THR A 93 12.12 7.58 5.20
CA THR A 93 11.88 8.26 6.48
C THR A 93 13.21 8.58 7.14
N ILE A 94 13.51 9.87 7.33
CA ILE A 94 14.67 10.31 8.11
C ILE A 94 14.19 10.55 9.54
N THR A 95 14.68 9.74 10.48
CA THR A 95 14.43 9.92 11.92
C THR A 95 15.71 10.41 12.57
N SER A 96 15.63 11.52 13.31
CA SER A 96 16.68 12.01 14.20
C SER A 96 16.61 11.37 15.58
#